data_AF-A0A241WK70-F1
#
_entry.id   AF-A0A241WK70-F1
#
_cell.length_a   1.000
_cell.length_b   1.000
_cell.length_c   1.000
_cell.angle_alpha   90.00
_cell.angle_beta   90.00
_cell.angle_gamma   90.00
#
_symmetry.space_group_name_H-M   'P 1'
#
loop_
_entity.id
_entity.type
_entity.pdbx_description
1 polymer ?
#
loop_
_entity_poly.entity_id
_entity_poly.type
_entity_poly.pdbx_seq_one_letter_code
_entity_poly.pdbx_strand_id
1 'polypeptide(L)'
;MNEILQQRISAVQVGKNITHAQIMAKQNLREQLERDLEEFLASGSEVEVLPRGFSNFRDGLIPQSKGRPATSEEDRIAREKAIEVKNQEIREYKAAAIAQRKVKAKQKHDAQIKEQITVLGRFESKCVNKDDFKRLAEMAGYRVRHFRDAAKGHSKLGDDKWALVKKLISNFKFEAAA
;
A
#
# COMPACT_ATOMS: atom_id res chain seq x y z
N MET A 1 32.42 -32.91 -42.13
CA MET A 1 31.01 -32.61 -41.76
C MET A 1 31.06 -32.03 -40.35
N ASN A 2 30.59 -30.80 -40.16
CA ASN A 2 30.95 -29.99 -38.98
C ASN A 2 30.09 -30.39 -37.76
N GLU A 3 30.69 -30.97 -36.72
CA GLU A 3 30.01 -31.46 -35.51
C GLU A 3 29.14 -30.39 -34.85
N ILE A 4 29.58 -29.12 -34.92
CA ILE A 4 28.84 -27.96 -34.41
C ILE A 4 27.51 -27.77 -35.14
N LEU A 5 27.45 -28.03 -36.45
CA LEU A 5 26.21 -27.94 -37.22
C LEU A 5 25.25 -29.07 -36.87
N GLN A 6 25.75 -30.30 -36.67
CA GLN A 6 24.92 -31.44 -36.24
C GLN A 6 24.35 -31.21 -34.83
N GLN A 7 25.16 -30.73 -33.88
CA GLN A 7 24.69 -30.39 -32.53
C GLN A 7 23.59 -29.33 -32.54
N ARG A 8 23.72 -28.30 -33.39
CA ARG A 8 22.69 -27.26 -33.55
C ARG A 8 21.40 -27.81 -34.14
N ILE A 9 21.48 -28.69 -35.15
CA ILE A 9 20.30 -29.33 -35.75
C ILE A 9 19.60 -30.22 -34.73
N SER A 10 20.34 -31.03 -33.96
CA SER A 10 19.79 -31.88 -32.91
C SER A 10 19.12 -31.06 -31.79
N ALA A 11 19.74 -29.96 -31.35
CA ALA A 11 19.17 -29.09 -30.32
C ALA A 11 17.83 -28.46 -30.76
N VAL A 12 17.74 -28.02 -32.02
CA VAL A 12 16.49 -27.48 -32.59
C VAL A 12 15.41 -28.56 -32.66
N GLN A 13 15.76 -29.78 -33.07
CA GLN A 13 14.81 -30.89 -33.15
C GLN A 13 14.28 -31.29 -31.76
N VAL A 14 15.14 -31.32 -30.74
CA VAL A 14 14.75 -31.59 -29.34
C VAL A 14 13.79 -30.50 -28.84
N GLY A 15 14.08 -29.21 -29.10
CA GLY A 15 13.19 -28.11 -28.72
C GLY A 15 11.79 -28.22 -29.36
N LYS A 16 11.73 -28.58 -30.65
CA LYS A 16 10.46 -28.84 -31.36
C LYS A 16 9.68 -29.99 -30.74
N ASN A 17 10.36 -31.10 -30.42
CA ASN A 17 9.72 -32.28 -29.84
C ASN A 17 9.16 -31.99 -28.43
N ILE A 18 9.89 -31.24 -27.60
CA ILE A 18 9.42 -30.81 -26.27
C ILE A 18 8.17 -29.94 -26.40
N THR A 19 8.19 -28.98 -27.33
CA THR A 19 7.06 -28.07 -27.56
C THR A 19 5.83 -28.84 -28.04
N HIS A 20 6.01 -29.78 -28.97
CA HIS A 20 4.94 -30.64 -29.46
C HIS A 20 4.35 -31.53 -28.36
N ALA A 21 5.20 -32.16 -27.53
CA ALA A 21 4.75 -32.97 -26.40
C ALA A 21 3.94 -32.15 -25.38
N GLN A 22 4.34 -30.90 -25.11
CA GLN A 22 3.58 -30.00 -24.23
C GLN A 22 2.24 -29.59 -24.84
N ILE A 23 2.16 -29.37 -26.15
CA ILE A 23 0.90 -29.06 -26.84
C ILE A 23 -0.06 -30.25 -26.77
N MET A 24 0.43 -31.46 -27.07
CA MET A 24 -0.37 -32.70 -26.99
C MET A 24 -0.86 -32.97 -25.56
N ALA A 25 -0.01 -32.78 -24.55
CA ALA A 25 -0.41 -32.95 -23.16
C ALA A 25 -1.53 -31.96 -22.74
N LYS A 26 -1.46 -30.71 -23.22
CA LYS A 26 -2.51 -29.71 -22.97
C LYS A 26 -3.80 -30.04 -23.71
N GLN A 27 -3.73 -30.56 -24.93
CA GLN A 27 -4.90 -30.99 -25.69
C GLN A 27 -5.60 -32.16 -25.00
N ASN A 28 -4.85 -33.20 -24.60
CA ASN A 28 -5.40 -34.34 -23.86
C ASN A 28 -6.06 -33.92 -22.54
N LEU A 29 -5.43 -33.01 -21.79
CA LEU A 29 -6.01 -32.50 -20.55
C LEU A 29 -7.30 -31.73 -20.80
N ARG A 30 -7.35 -30.94 -21.88
CA ARG A 30 -8.55 -30.19 -22.25
C ARG A 30 -9.70 -31.13 -22.60
N GLU A 31 -9.44 -32.17 -23.39
CA GLU A 31 -10.45 -33.17 -23.76
C GLU A 31 -10.93 -34.00 -22.57
N GLN A 32 -10.08 -34.22 -21.57
CA GLN A 32 -10.48 -34.85 -20.31
C GLN A 32 -11.41 -33.93 -19.50
N LEU A 33 -11.02 -32.67 -19.32
CA LEU A 33 -11.84 -31.70 -18.58
C LEU A 33 -13.19 -31.40 -19.26
N GLU A 34 -13.22 -31.37 -20.60
CA GLU A 34 -14.48 -31.21 -21.35
C GLU A 34 -15.41 -32.42 -21.14
N ARG A 35 -14.87 -33.65 -21.13
CA ARG A 35 -15.65 -34.86 -20.82
C ARG A 35 -16.14 -34.90 -19.37
N ASP A 36 -15.26 -34.60 -18.41
CA ASP A 36 -15.62 -34.56 -16.99
C ASP A 36 -16.71 -33.50 -16.73
N LEU A 37 -16.65 -32.37 -17.43
CA LEU A 37 -17.67 -31.32 -17.35
C LEU A 37 -19.00 -31.77 -17.97
N GLU A 38 -18.98 -32.40 -19.14
CA GLU A 38 -20.19 -32.95 -19.76
C GLU A 38 -20.85 -34.01 -18.87
N GLU A 39 -20.08 -34.90 -18.27
CA GLU A 39 -20.57 -35.93 -17.34
C GLU A 39 -21.17 -35.29 -16.08
N PHE A 40 -20.50 -34.28 -15.51
CA PHE A 40 -20.99 -33.54 -14.34
C PHE A 40 -22.30 -32.77 -14.61
N LEU A 41 -22.41 -32.15 -15.78
CA LEU A 41 -23.64 -31.46 -16.17
C LEU A 41 -24.77 -32.47 -16.44
N ALA A 42 -24.47 -33.60 -17.06
CA ALA A 42 -25.43 -34.68 -17.31
C ALA A 42 -25.94 -35.33 -16.00
N SER A 43 -25.13 -35.38 -14.95
CA SER A 43 -25.51 -35.90 -13.63
C SER A 43 -26.27 -34.89 -12.75
N GLY A 44 -26.77 -33.79 -13.32
CA GLY A 44 -27.59 -32.81 -12.60
C GLY A 44 -26.81 -31.76 -11.81
N SER A 45 -25.50 -31.62 -12.06
CA SER A 45 -24.61 -30.65 -11.38
C SER A 45 -24.52 -30.80 -9.85
N GLU A 46 -24.86 -31.99 -9.33
CA GLU A 46 -24.85 -32.26 -7.89
C GLU A 46 -23.52 -32.92 -7.49
N VAL A 47 -22.75 -32.28 -6.61
CA VAL A 47 -21.51 -32.85 -6.05
C VAL A 47 -21.87 -33.58 -4.77
N GLU A 48 -22.07 -34.90 -4.85
CA GLU A 48 -22.46 -35.71 -3.68
C GLU A 48 -21.33 -35.88 -2.66
N VAL A 49 -20.06 -35.93 -3.12
CA VAL A 49 -18.90 -36.19 -2.26
C VAL A 49 -17.74 -35.28 -2.66
N LEU A 50 -17.30 -34.43 -1.74
CA LEU A 50 -16.05 -33.69 -1.91
C LEU A 50 -14.84 -34.59 -1.60
N PRO A 51 -13.74 -34.48 -2.37
CA PRO A 51 -12.48 -35.16 -2.03
C PRO A 51 -12.05 -34.86 -0.58
N ARG A 52 -11.56 -35.88 0.14
CA ARG A 52 -11.14 -35.75 1.54
C ARG A 52 -10.15 -34.59 1.70
N GLY A 53 -10.48 -33.65 2.59
CA GLY A 53 -9.69 -32.44 2.86
C GLY A 53 -10.29 -31.13 2.34
N PHE A 54 -11.35 -31.18 1.52
CA PHE A 54 -12.04 -29.98 1.02
C PHE A 54 -13.32 -29.61 1.79
N SER A 55 -13.76 -30.43 2.73
CA SER A 55 -14.84 -30.10 3.65
C SER A 55 -14.39 -30.29 5.10
N ASN A 56 -14.83 -29.41 6.00
CA ASN A 56 -14.63 -29.55 7.46
C ASN A 56 -15.45 -30.72 8.05
N PHE A 57 -16.06 -31.57 7.22
CA PHE A 57 -16.91 -32.68 7.63
C PHE A 57 -16.11 -33.98 7.55
N ARG A 58 -16.09 -34.73 8.65
CA ARG A 58 -15.27 -35.95 8.86
C ARG A 58 -15.49 -37.02 7.79
N ASP A 59 -16.68 -37.09 7.22
CA ASP A 59 -17.11 -38.12 6.27
C ASP A 59 -17.24 -37.60 4.82
N GLY A 60 -16.84 -36.36 4.54
CA GLY A 60 -16.89 -35.77 3.18
C GLY A 60 -18.28 -35.38 2.67
N LEU A 61 -19.34 -35.82 3.35
CA LEU A 61 -20.74 -35.49 3.06
C LEU A 61 -21.08 -34.07 3.52
N ILE A 62 -21.55 -33.23 2.61
CA ILE A 62 -22.08 -31.91 2.93
C ILE A 62 -23.49 -32.10 3.54
N PRO A 63 -23.77 -31.62 4.76
CA PRO A 63 -25.11 -31.69 5.31
C PRO A 63 -26.07 -30.90 4.42
N GLN A 64 -27.17 -31.54 4.00
CA GLN A 64 -28.29 -30.86 3.36
C GLN A 64 -28.67 -29.64 4.22
N SER A 65 -28.45 -28.43 3.69
CA SER A 65 -28.66 -27.22 4.47
C SER A 65 -30.14 -27.17 4.84
N LYS A 66 -30.46 -27.23 6.14
CA LYS A 66 -31.80 -26.86 6.60
C LYS A 66 -32.01 -25.42 6.14
N GLY A 67 -32.86 -25.24 5.13
CA GLY A 67 -33.16 -23.92 4.58
C GLY A 67 -33.44 -22.97 5.73
N ARG A 68 -32.81 -21.79 5.71
CA ARG A 68 -33.06 -20.78 6.74
C ARG A 68 -34.57 -20.59 6.84
N PRO A 69 -35.16 -20.61 8.05
CA PRO A 69 -36.58 -20.33 8.21
C PRO A 69 -36.88 -18.97 7.56
N ALA A 70 -37.98 -18.88 6.83
CA ALA A 70 -38.45 -17.62 6.28
C ALA A 70 -38.65 -16.64 7.44
N THR A 71 -37.72 -15.69 7.59
CA THR A 71 -37.84 -14.62 8.58
C THR A 71 -39.06 -13.79 8.26
N SER A 72 -39.86 -13.46 9.28
CA SER A 72 -41.01 -12.56 9.10
C SER A 72 -40.53 -11.22 8.55
N GLU A 73 -41.40 -10.54 7.80
CA GLU A 73 -41.10 -9.23 7.23
C GLU A 73 -40.73 -8.21 8.33
N GLU A 74 -41.36 -8.34 9.51
CA GLU A 74 -41.09 -7.53 10.70
C GLU A 74 -39.68 -7.75 11.26
N ASP A 75 -39.21 -9.00 11.32
CA ASP A 75 -37.85 -9.33 11.75
C ASP A 75 -36.79 -8.80 10.77
N ARG A 76 -37.11 -8.79 9.46
CA ARG A 76 -36.24 -8.20 8.44
C ARG A 76 -36.10 -6.70 8.64
N ILE A 77 -37.21 -5.99 8.79
CA ILE A 77 -37.23 -4.53 9.03
C ILE A 77 -36.49 -4.18 10.32
N ALA A 78 -36.70 -4.93 11.40
CA ALA A 78 -36.00 -4.71 12.67
C ALA A 78 -34.48 -4.87 12.53
N ARG A 79 -34.02 -5.89 11.79
CA ARG A 79 -32.60 -6.11 11.50
C ARG A 79 -32.01 -5.01 10.63
N GLU A 80 -32.72 -4.57 9.59
CA GLU A 80 -32.29 -3.47 8.73
C GLU A 80 -32.14 -2.16 9.50
N LYS A 81 -33.10 -1.83 10.36
CA LYS A 81 -32.99 -0.66 11.26
C LYS A 81 -31.79 -0.78 12.19
N ALA A 82 -31.55 -1.95 12.78
CA ALA A 82 -30.40 -2.17 13.65
C ALA A 82 -29.06 -2.05 12.88
N ILE A 83 -29.01 -2.49 11.62
CA ILE A 83 -27.86 -2.32 10.74
C ILE A 83 -27.64 -0.84 10.43
N GLU A 84 -28.70 -0.08 10.13
CA GLU A 84 -28.57 1.34 9.81
C GLU A 84 -28.06 2.16 11.00
N VAL A 85 -28.54 1.87 12.22
CA VAL A 85 -28.02 2.49 13.45
C VAL A 85 -26.51 2.24 13.60
N LYS A 86 -26.07 0.99 13.46
CA LYS A 86 -24.63 0.66 13.52
C LYS A 86 -23.83 1.29 12.40
N ASN A 87 -24.38 1.37 11.19
CA ASN A 87 -23.72 2.04 10.06
C ASN A 87 -23.53 3.53 10.33
N GLN A 88 -24.51 4.18 10.96
CA GLN A 88 -24.44 5.57 11.34
C GLN A 88 -23.35 5.80 12.41
N GLU A 89 -23.29 4.97 13.44
CA GLU A 89 -22.22 5.00 14.45
C GLU A 89 -20.82 4.86 13.80
N ILE A 90 -20.67 3.94 12.84
CA ILE A 90 -19.41 3.75 12.10
C ILE A 90 -19.04 5.00 11.29
N ARG A 91 -20.02 5.65 10.64
CA ARG A 91 -19.77 6.89 9.89
C ARG A 91 -19.29 8.01 10.81
N GLU A 92 -19.95 8.19 11.95
CA GLU A 92 -19.60 9.21 12.95
C GLU A 92 -18.22 8.96 13.55
N TYR A 93 -17.92 7.71 13.92
CA TYR A 93 -16.60 7.33 14.41
C TYR A 93 -15.50 7.63 13.37
N LYS A 94 -15.72 7.26 12.10
CA LYS A 94 -14.77 7.55 11.02
C LYS A 94 -14.60 9.05 10.80
N ALA A 95 -15.69 9.82 10.83
CA ALA A 95 -15.65 11.27 10.69
C ALA A 95 -14.86 11.93 11.84
N ALA A 96 -15.11 11.50 13.08
CA ALA A 96 -14.37 11.96 14.26
C ALA A 96 -12.88 11.62 14.16
N ALA A 97 -12.53 10.41 13.74
CA ALA A 97 -11.13 10.00 13.55
C ALA A 97 -10.42 10.86 12.48
N ILE A 98 -11.09 11.16 11.36
CA ILE A 98 -10.55 12.04 10.31
C ILE A 98 -10.36 13.46 10.87
N ALA A 99 -11.34 14.00 11.60
CA ALA A 99 -11.25 15.32 12.21
C ALA A 99 -10.06 15.41 13.19
N GLN A 100 -9.90 14.41 14.06
CA GLN A 100 -8.76 14.34 14.98
C GLN A 100 -7.41 14.27 14.26
N ARG A 101 -7.30 13.48 13.17
CA ARG A 101 -6.07 13.41 12.36
C ARG A 101 -5.73 14.77 11.74
N LYS A 102 -6.73 15.49 11.21
CA LYS A 102 -6.55 16.84 10.66
C LYS A 102 -6.07 17.82 11.73
N VAL A 103 -6.66 17.79 12.92
CA VAL A 103 -6.26 18.64 14.05
C VAL A 103 -4.82 18.34 14.47
N LYS A 104 -4.45 17.06 14.64
CA LYS A 104 -3.08 16.66 14.99
C LYS A 104 -2.07 17.07 13.92
N ALA A 105 -2.41 16.92 12.65
CA ALA A 105 -1.56 17.34 11.54
C ALA A 105 -1.34 18.86 11.53
N LYS A 106 -2.39 19.65 11.76
CA LYS A 106 -2.30 21.10 11.89
C LYS A 106 -1.46 21.51 13.09
N GLN A 107 -1.68 20.90 14.25
CA GLN A 107 -0.87 21.15 15.45
C GLN A 107 0.62 20.84 15.23
N LYS A 108 0.95 19.71 14.59
CA LYS A 108 2.34 19.37 14.24
C LYS A 108 2.94 20.39 13.29
N HIS A 109 2.19 20.80 12.27
CA HIS A 109 2.61 21.81 11.30
C HIS A 109 2.91 23.15 12.00
N ASP A 110 2.00 23.63 12.82
CA ASP A 110 2.12 24.93 13.52
C ASP A 110 3.23 24.90 14.57
N ALA A 111 3.40 23.78 15.29
CA ALA A 111 4.50 23.58 16.24
C ALA A 111 5.86 23.66 15.55
N GLN A 112 6.02 23.04 14.38
CA GLN A 112 7.27 23.10 13.64
C GLN A 112 7.56 24.52 13.11
N ILE A 113 6.54 25.25 12.63
CA ILE A 113 6.72 26.65 12.22
C ILE A 113 7.22 27.49 13.40
N LYS A 114 6.62 27.34 14.59
CA LYS A 114 7.07 28.05 15.81
C LYS A 114 8.51 27.71 16.19
N GLU A 115 8.87 26.42 16.10
CA GLU A 115 10.24 25.96 16.35
C GLU A 115 11.22 26.59 15.34
N GLN A 116 10.88 26.58 14.05
CA GLN A 116 11.68 27.18 12.98
C GLN A 116 11.93 28.67 13.21
N ILE A 117 10.88 29.44 13.50
CA ILE A 117 11.00 30.88 13.80
C ILE A 117 11.97 31.10 14.96
N THR A 118 11.83 30.30 16.02
CA THR A 118 12.65 30.43 17.23
C THR A 118 14.12 30.09 16.94
N VAL A 119 14.38 28.97 16.28
CA VAL A 119 15.74 28.49 16.03
C VAL A 119 16.44 29.32 14.97
N LEU A 120 15.78 29.59 13.84
CA LEU A 120 16.36 30.40 12.76
C LEU A 120 16.48 31.88 13.17
N GLY A 121 15.53 32.43 13.92
CA GLY A 121 15.63 33.80 14.44
C GLY A 121 16.78 33.95 15.46
N ARG A 122 16.98 32.95 16.32
CA ARG A 122 18.17 32.90 17.20
C ARG A 122 19.47 32.75 16.44
N PHE A 123 19.46 32.04 15.32
CA PHE A 123 20.63 31.91 14.47
C PHE A 123 20.92 33.25 13.74
N GLU A 124 19.91 33.85 13.13
CA GLU A 124 20.02 35.13 12.41
C GLU A 124 20.49 36.27 13.32
N SER A 125 20.02 36.33 14.57
CA SER A 125 20.50 37.31 15.55
C SER A 125 21.97 37.13 15.98
N LYS A 126 22.55 35.94 15.79
CA LYS A 126 23.98 35.66 16.03
C LYS A 126 24.84 35.89 14.80
N CYS A 127 24.26 35.99 13.61
CA CYS A 127 25.00 36.23 12.39
C CYS A 127 25.53 37.67 12.39
N VAL A 128 26.86 37.83 12.50
CA VAL A 128 27.52 39.12 12.31
C VAL A 128 27.68 39.41 10.81
N ASN A 129 27.97 38.37 10.01
CA ASN A 129 28.01 38.44 8.56
C ASN A 129 26.64 38.03 7.95
N LYS A 130 26.10 38.84 7.04
CA LYS A 130 24.86 38.52 6.30
C LYS A 130 25.01 37.28 5.43
N ASP A 131 26.23 36.91 5.06
CA ASP A 131 26.52 35.73 4.25
C ASP A 131 26.48 34.42 5.07
N ASP A 132 26.60 34.45 6.40
CA ASP A 132 26.50 33.23 7.23
C ASP A 132 25.13 32.57 7.12
N PHE A 133 24.06 33.38 7.07
CA PHE A 133 22.71 32.88 6.86
C PHE A 133 22.53 32.26 5.46
N LYS A 134 23.19 32.83 4.45
CA LYS A 134 23.20 32.29 3.08
C LYS A 134 23.96 30.97 3.03
N ARG A 135 25.13 30.89 3.65
CA ARG A 135 25.94 29.67 3.74
C ARG A 135 25.19 28.54 4.42
N LEU A 136 24.51 28.81 5.55
CA LEU A 136 23.67 27.80 6.20
C LEU A 136 22.55 27.29 5.29
N ALA A 137 21.88 28.18 4.56
CA ALA A 137 20.82 27.79 3.62
C ALA A 137 21.36 26.90 2.49
N GLU A 138 22.53 27.23 1.94
CA GLU A 138 23.21 26.45 0.91
C GLU A 138 23.64 25.07 1.41
N MET A 139 24.22 24.99 2.62
CA MET A 139 24.58 23.71 3.27
C MET A 139 23.35 22.82 3.52
N ALA A 140 22.20 23.41 3.81
CA ALA A 140 20.94 22.70 3.98
C ALA A 140 20.25 22.33 2.65
N GLY A 141 20.81 22.73 1.50
CA GLY A 141 20.22 22.50 0.19
C GLY A 141 18.91 23.26 -0.02
N TYR A 142 18.83 24.49 0.51
CA TYR A 142 17.70 25.40 0.35
C TYR A 142 18.12 26.70 -0.34
N ARG A 143 17.20 27.26 -1.11
CA ARG A 143 17.36 28.66 -1.56
C ARG A 143 17.22 29.57 -0.35
N VAL A 144 18.07 30.60 -0.26
CA VAL A 144 18.07 31.59 0.83
C VAL A 144 16.69 32.18 1.09
N ARG A 145 15.90 32.42 0.03
CA ARG A 145 14.52 32.90 0.14
C ARG A 145 13.64 31.98 1.01
N HIS A 146 13.64 30.67 0.75
CA HIS A 146 12.82 29.73 1.52
C HIS A 146 13.25 29.66 2.99
N PHE A 147 14.54 29.80 3.24
CA PHE A 147 15.09 29.85 4.58
C PHE A 147 14.66 31.11 5.34
N ARG A 148 14.66 32.27 4.66
CA ARG A 148 14.16 33.53 5.20
C ARG A 148 12.65 33.50 5.45
N ASP A 149 11.89 32.93 4.52
CA ASP A 149 10.45 32.75 4.66
C ASP A 149 10.14 31.82 5.85
N ALA A 150 10.93 30.77 6.06
CA ALA A 150 10.81 29.90 7.22
C ALA A 150 11.18 30.57 8.55
N ALA A 151 12.21 31.43 8.56
CA ALA A 151 12.59 32.21 9.75
C ALA A 151 11.49 33.21 10.17
N LYS A 152 10.73 33.73 9.20
CA LYS A 152 9.58 34.62 9.43
C LYS A 152 8.24 33.89 9.63
N GLY A 153 8.23 32.55 9.52
CA GLY A 153 7.02 31.75 9.67
C GLY A 153 6.08 31.74 8.47
N HIS A 154 6.50 32.27 7.33
CA HIS A 154 5.72 32.26 6.09
C HIS A 154 5.76 30.90 5.38
N SER A 155 6.72 30.03 5.71
CA SER A 155 6.81 28.69 5.13
C SER A 155 7.32 27.64 6.12
N LYS A 156 6.92 26.38 5.89
CA LYS A 156 7.40 25.22 6.63
C LYS A 156 8.50 24.53 5.84
N LEU A 157 9.62 24.22 6.50
CA LEU A 157 10.66 23.35 5.93
C LEU A 157 10.22 21.87 6.06
N GLY A 158 10.68 21.02 5.15
CA GLY A 158 10.37 19.58 5.21
C GLY A 158 11.00 18.95 6.46
N ASP A 159 10.35 17.96 7.06
CA ASP A 159 10.78 17.35 8.34
C ASP A 159 12.24 16.86 8.28
N ASP A 160 12.63 16.16 7.21
CA ASP A 160 13.99 15.62 7.04
C ASP A 160 15.03 16.73 6.90
N LYS A 161 14.73 17.74 6.08
CA LYS A 161 15.61 18.89 5.91
C LYS A 161 15.67 19.74 7.17
N TRP A 162 14.59 19.84 7.94
CA TRP A 162 14.57 20.55 9.22
C TRP A 162 15.48 19.87 10.25
N ALA A 163 15.47 18.54 10.30
CA ALA A 163 16.40 17.78 11.14
C ALA A 163 17.86 18.04 10.74
N LEU A 164 18.16 18.09 9.43
CA LEU A 164 19.49 18.45 8.93
C LEU A 164 19.88 19.88 9.34
N VAL A 165 18.98 20.86 9.18
CA VAL A 165 19.24 22.26 9.55
C VAL A 165 19.62 22.38 11.03
N LYS A 166 18.90 21.70 11.92
CA LYS A 166 19.24 21.71 13.36
C LYS A 166 20.65 21.18 13.64
N LYS A 167 21.04 20.10 12.96
CA LYS A 167 22.41 19.54 13.04
C LYS A 167 23.46 20.52 12.51
N LEU A 168 23.18 21.15 11.36
CA LEU A 168 24.08 22.14 10.76
C LEU A 168 24.27 23.33 11.69
N ILE A 169 23.19 23.87 12.26
CA ILE A 169 23.24 24.98 13.21
C ILE A 169 24.09 24.64 14.45
N SER A 170 23.95 23.42 15.00
CA SER A 170 24.73 23.01 16.18
C SER A 170 26.24 22.96 15.93
N ASN A 171 26.65 22.73 14.69
CA ASN A 171 28.06 22.62 14.29
C ASN A 171 28.53 23.84 13.47
N PHE A 172 27.72 24.89 13.38
CA PHE A 172 27.99 26.03 12.50
C PHE A 172 29.09 26.92 13.10
N LYS A 173 30.15 27.16 12.32
CA LYS A 173 31.24 28.06 12.70
C LYS A 173 31.03 29.43 12.07
N PHE A 174 30.58 30.41 12.85
CA PHE A 174 30.39 31.78 12.39
C PHE A 174 31.71 32.37 11.87
N GLU A 175 31.65 33.07 10.74
CA GLU A 175 32.81 33.81 10.25
C GLU A 175 32.89 35.16 10.98
N ALA A 176 34.10 35.59 11.32
CA ALA A 176 34.31 36.92 11.88
C ALA A 176 33.97 37.96 10.80
N ALA A 177 33.35 39.08 11.19
CA ALA A 177 33.13 40.18 10.27
C ALA A 177 34.48 40.66 9.73
N ALA A 178 34.65 40.58 8.40
CA ALA A 178 35.77 41.19 7.69
C ALA A 178 35.56 42.70 7.58
#